data_AF-F0UV90-F1
#
_entry.id   AF-F0UV90-F1
#
_cell.length_a   1.000
_cell.length_b   1.000
_cell.length_c   1.000
_cell.angle_alpha   90.00
_cell.angle_beta   90.00
_cell.angle_gamma   90.00
#
_symmetry.space_group_name_H-M   'P 1'
#
loop_
_entity.id
_entity.type
_entity.pdbx_description
1 polymer ?
#
loop_
_entity_poly.entity_id
_entity_poly.type
_entity_poly.pdbx_seq_one_letter_code
_entity_poly.pdbx_strand_id
1 'polypeptide(L)'
;MSHLPEMAWYLLGPATRFQEVDAKVQYEIAQERLYVQRHSGTSALPTSQELRVIHESTGAELPSHLTPTGLLFSGISQDAPDFYEFYPDLEPLLAKVDFTRLPYRRSIKYEGSFNWKTMVDGYQECLHCQYTHPSFSIYYPPTFYTVYNHLNFSQHIADPKKPDDGLFLYFFPNCTLNVYGGGMSSFRVCPTGEKFEEYFKFVRQVAMEDYELCERAQGNLQNGVYNEGILNPVKETGVAYYQSRVFDLVTEQHRLEKASEDPEKAVEGGKNHSTQVATVLCN
;
A
#
# COMPACT_ATOMS: atom_id res chain seq x y z
N MET A 1 -0.03 -3.56 6.69
CA MET A 1 -0.33 -3.44 5.24
C MET A 1 0.28 -4.61 4.49
N SER A 2 -0.49 -5.70 4.41
CA SER A 2 -0.18 -6.97 3.72
C SER A 2 -0.71 -7.01 2.28
N HIS A 3 -1.61 -6.11 1.92
CA HIS A 3 -2.26 -6.07 0.61
C HIS A 3 -1.65 -4.98 -0.28
N LEU A 4 -1.60 -5.24 -1.58
CA LEU A 4 -1.26 -4.24 -2.60
C LEU A 4 -2.55 -3.47 -2.97
N PRO A 5 -2.43 -2.24 -3.50
CA PRO A 5 -3.58 -1.43 -3.89
C PRO A 5 -4.36 -2.07 -5.06
N GLU A 6 -5.69 -2.18 -4.89
CA GLU A 6 -6.62 -2.64 -5.93
C GLU A 6 -6.82 -1.61 -7.05
N MET A 7 -6.69 -0.32 -6.71
CA MET A 7 -6.76 0.82 -7.63
C MET A 7 -5.37 1.15 -8.21
N ALA A 8 -4.73 0.17 -8.87
CA ALA A 8 -3.40 0.35 -9.45
C ALA A 8 -3.20 -0.49 -10.71
N TRP A 9 -2.19 -0.11 -11.49
CA TRP A 9 -1.78 -0.81 -12.71
C TRP A 9 -0.52 -1.66 -12.49
N TYR A 10 -0.47 -2.81 -13.15
CA TYR A 10 0.61 -3.78 -13.02
C TYR A 10 1.14 -4.20 -14.38
N LEU A 11 2.47 -4.18 -14.56
CA LEU A 11 3.10 -4.66 -15.78
C LEU A 11 2.99 -6.18 -15.87
N LEU A 12 2.41 -6.68 -16.96
CA LEU A 12 2.29 -8.11 -17.25
C LEU A 12 3.42 -8.61 -18.16
N GLY A 13 4.00 -7.73 -18.97
CA GLY A 13 5.17 -7.99 -19.80
C GLY A 13 4.99 -7.57 -21.25
N PRO A 14 5.91 -7.97 -22.15
CA PRO A 14 5.86 -7.59 -23.55
C PRO A 14 4.79 -8.40 -24.31
N ALA A 15 4.23 -7.80 -25.37
CA ALA A 15 3.28 -8.44 -26.28
C ALA A 15 3.81 -9.76 -26.87
N THR A 16 5.12 -9.86 -27.05
CA THR A 16 5.82 -11.08 -27.52
C THR A 16 5.66 -12.28 -26.59
N ARG A 17 5.15 -12.10 -25.36
CA ARG A 17 4.80 -13.19 -24.43
C ARG A 17 3.45 -13.83 -24.75
N PHE A 18 2.56 -13.15 -25.48
CA PHE A 18 1.16 -13.54 -25.66
C PHE A 18 0.84 -13.89 -27.12
N GLN A 19 1.73 -14.63 -27.79
CA GLN A 19 1.62 -14.92 -29.22
C GLN A 19 0.62 -16.03 -29.54
N GLU A 20 0.55 -17.04 -28.68
CA GLU A 20 -0.30 -18.22 -28.88
C GLU A 20 -1.78 -17.88 -28.63
N VAL A 21 -2.61 -18.12 -29.64
CA VAL A 21 -4.07 -17.96 -29.53
C VAL A 21 -4.62 -19.02 -28.59
N ASP A 22 -5.59 -18.63 -27.77
CA ASP A 22 -6.25 -19.40 -26.72
C ASP A 22 -5.39 -19.85 -25.54
N ALA A 23 -4.06 -19.68 -25.62
CA ALA A 23 -3.17 -19.93 -24.49
C ALA A 23 -3.43 -18.95 -23.34
N LYS A 24 -3.56 -19.49 -22.12
CA LYS A 24 -3.74 -18.70 -20.89
C LYS A 24 -2.41 -18.51 -20.19
N VAL A 25 -1.90 -17.28 -20.18
CA VAL A 25 -0.70 -16.93 -19.42
C VAL A 25 -1.12 -16.44 -18.03
N GLN A 26 -0.86 -17.26 -17.02
CA GLN A 26 -1.30 -17.04 -15.63
C GLN A 26 -0.42 -16.07 -14.85
N TYR A 27 -1.06 -15.30 -13.96
CA TYR A 27 -0.44 -14.39 -13.03
C TYR A 27 -1.12 -14.49 -11.67
N GLU A 28 -0.33 -14.28 -10.62
CA GLU A 28 -0.80 -14.07 -9.26
C GLU A 28 -0.28 -12.69 -8.82
N ILE A 29 -1.20 -11.78 -8.50
CA ILE A 29 -0.90 -10.39 -8.14
C ILE A 29 -1.75 -10.03 -6.94
N ALA A 30 -1.12 -9.65 -5.83
CA ALA A 30 -1.86 -9.25 -4.62
C ALA A 30 -2.85 -10.33 -4.12
N GLN A 31 -2.49 -11.61 -4.28
CA GLN A 31 -3.35 -12.77 -4.01
C GLN A 31 -4.53 -12.94 -4.98
N GLU A 32 -4.71 -12.02 -5.94
CA GLU A 32 -5.63 -12.20 -7.06
C GLU A 32 -4.99 -13.00 -8.18
N ARG A 33 -5.78 -13.91 -8.75
CA ARG A 33 -5.35 -14.75 -9.86
C ARG A 33 -6.02 -14.26 -11.14
N LEU A 34 -5.20 -13.98 -12.14
CA LEU A 34 -5.66 -13.51 -13.45
C LEU A 34 -4.86 -14.17 -14.56
N TYR A 35 -5.39 -14.17 -15.76
CA TYR A 35 -4.65 -14.62 -16.94
C TYR A 35 -4.81 -13.67 -18.11
N VAL A 36 -3.77 -13.59 -18.92
CA VAL A 36 -3.82 -12.96 -20.24
C VAL A 36 -4.12 -14.04 -21.26
N GLN A 37 -5.07 -13.77 -22.15
CA GLN A 37 -5.38 -14.65 -23.27
C GLN A 37 -5.45 -13.83 -24.56
N ARG A 38 -4.78 -14.32 -25.60
CA ARG A 38 -5.00 -13.87 -26.97
C ARG A 38 -6.15 -14.68 -27.55
N HIS A 39 -7.29 -14.06 -27.83
CA HIS A 39 -8.50 -14.80 -28.24
C HIS A 39 -8.67 -14.92 -29.76
N SER A 40 -7.92 -14.14 -30.54
CA SER A 40 -7.99 -14.15 -31.99
C SER A 40 -6.68 -13.59 -32.58
N GLY A 41 -6.57 -13.65 -33.91
CA GLY A 41 -5.46 -13.09 -34.66
C GLY A 41 -4.60 -14.13 -35.37
N THR A 42 -3.91 -13.68 -36.41
CA THR A 42 -2.99 -14.50 -37.22
C THR A 42 -1.58 -13.88 -37.32
N SER A 43 -1.41 -12.64 -36.86
CA SER A 43 -0.13 -11.94 -36.81
C SER A 43 0.79 -12.53 -35.73
N ALA A 44 2.09 -12.36 -35.89
CA ALA A 44 3.07 -12.77 -34.87
C ALA A 44 2.98 -11.95 -33.58
N LEU A 45 2.55 -10.69 -33.67
CA LEU A 45 2.37 -9.79 -32.53
C LEU A 45 0.88 -9.54 -32.29
N PRO A 46 0.40 -9.71 -31.06
CA PRO A 46 -0.99 -9.45 -30.73
C PRO A 46 -1.29 -7.95 -30.69
N THR A 47 -2.52 -7.58 -31.04
CA THR A 47 -3.01 -6.20 -30.87
C THR A 47 -3.77 -6.04 -29.55
N SER A 48 -4.08 -4.80 -29.17
CA SER A 48 -4.90 -4.53 -27.99
C SER A 48 -6.31 -5.14 -28.09
N GLN A 49 -6.85 -5.23 -29.30
CA GLN A 49 -8.16 -5.85 -29.54
C GLN A 49 -8.10 -7.38 -29.47
N GLU A 50 -6.94 -8.01 -29.57
CA GLU A 50 -6.78 -9.47 -29.51
C GLU A 50 -6.46 -9.97 -28.10
N LEU A 51 -5.95 -9.10 -27.22
CA LEU A 51 -5.61 -9.43 -25.85
C LEU A 51 -6.77 -9.13 -24.89
N ARG A 52 -7.00 -10.07 -23.98
CA ARG A 52 -7.94 -9.95 -22.87
C ARG A 52 -7.24 -10.33 -21.59
N VAL A 53 -7.50 -9.59 -20.52
CA VAL A 53 -7.03 -9.95 -19.17
C VAL A 53 -8.24 -10.33 -18.35
N ILE A 54 -8.26 -11.56 -17.84
CA ILE A 54 -9.44 -12.13 -17.18
C ILE A 54 -9.09 -12.49 -15.74
N HIS A 55 -9.94 -12.08 -14.81
CA HIS A 55 -9.88 -12.51 -13.42
C HIS A 55 -10.32 -13.98 -13.32
N GLU A 56 -9.47 -14.85 -12.77
CA GLU A 56 -9.66 -16.30 -12.87
C GLU A 56 -10.89 -16.81 -12.11
N SER A 57 -11.14 -16.28 -10.91
CA SER A 57 -12.24 -16.74 -10.06
C SER A 57 -13.61 -16.18 -10.45
N THR A 58 -13.68 -14.94 -10.93
CA THR A 58 -14.93 -14.24 -11.24
C THR A 58 -15.27 -14.30 -12.73
N GLY A 59 -14.29 -14.56 -13.60
CA GLY A 59 -14.44 -14.50 -15.05
C GLY A 59 -14.57 -13.08 -15.61
N ALA A 60 -14.39 -12.05 -14.79
CA ALA A 60 -14.49 -10.66 -15.23
C ALA A 60 -13.30 -10.25 -16.10
N GLU A 61 -13.55 -9.50 -17.17
CA GLU A 61 -12.50 -8.89 -18.00
C GLU A 61 -11.96 -7.63 -17.33
N LEU A 62 -10.70 -7.64 -16.92
CA LEU A 62 -10.04 -6.55 -16.20
C LEU A 62 -9.56 -5.44 -17.14
N PRO A 63 -9.51 -4.18 -16.66
CA PRO A 63 -8.88 -3.08 -17.41
C PRO A 63 -7.47 -3.45 -17.85
N SER A 64 -7.16 -3.23 -19.12
CA SER A 64 -5.85 -3.51 -19.70
C SER A 64 -5.43 -2.44 -20.70
N HIS A 65 -4.13 -2.18 -20.79
CA HIS A 65 -3.55 -1.19 -21.70
C HIS A 65 -2.31 -1.78 -22.37
N LEU A 66 -2.34 -1.85 -23.71
CA LEU A 66 -1.18 -2.23 -24.51
C LEU A 66 -0.54 -0.97 -25.06
N THR A 67 0.68 -0.67 -24.62
CA THR A 67 1.41 0.51 -25.10
C THR A 67 1.76 0.37 -26.59
N PRO A 68 1.94 1.48 -27.33
CA PRO A 68 2.38 1.44 -28.73
C PRO A 68 3.71 0.69 -28.95
N THR A 69 4.55 0.64 -27.92
CA THR A 69 5.85 -0.04 -27.92
C THR A 69 5.78 -1.51 -27.52
N GLY A 70 4.59 -2.01 -27.15
CA GLY A 70 4.33 -3.43 -26.92
C GLY A 70 4.46 -3.90 -25.47
N LEU A 71 4.26 -3.06 -24.46
CA LEU A 71 4.10 -3.50 -23.07
C LEU A 71 2.62 -3.57 -22.69
N LEU A 72 2.21 -4.69 -22.07
CA LEU A 72 0.85 -4.87 -21.57
C LEU A 72 0.81 -4.60 -20.06
N PHE A 73 -0.08 -3.70 -19.65
CA PHE A 73 -0.44 -3.42 -18.27
C PHE A 73 -1.88 -3.85 -18.00
N SER A 74 -2.19 -4.14 -16.74
CA SER A 74 -3.57 -4.40 -16.31
C SER A 74 -3.81 -3.97 -14.87
N GLY A 75 -5.04 -3.56 -14.58
CA GLY A 75 -5.57 -3.50 -13.22
C GLY A 75 -5.88 -4.91 -12.69
N ILE A 76 -5.95 -5.07 -11.37
CA ILE A 76 -6.39 -6.33 -10.73
C ILE A 76 -7.87 -6.29 -10.34
N SER A 77 -8.50 -5.13 -10.42
CA SER A 77 -9.91 -4.89 -10.15
C SER A 77 -10.52 -4.02 -11.27
N GLN A 78 -11.85 -3.93 -11.32
CA GLN A 78 -12.56 -3.00 -12.20
C GLN A 78 -12.40 -1.54 -11.77
N ASP A 79 -12.00 -1.30 -10.52
CA ASP A 79 -11.86 0.03 -9.93
C ASP A 79 -10.50 0.67 -10.24
N ALA A 80 -9.68 0.03 -11.08
CA ALA A 80 -8.45 0.63 -11.56
C ALA A 80 -8.78 1.95 -12.30
N PRO A 81 -8.09 3.06 -11.95
CA PRO A 81 -8.30 4.34 -12.63
C PRO A 81 -7.86 4.25 -14.10
N ASP A 82 -8.19 5.28 -14.88
CA ASP A 82 -7.70 5.38 -16.25
C ASP A 82 -6.16 5.29 -16.30
N PHE A 83 -5.62 4.65 -17.34
CA PHE A 83 -4.18 4.42 -17.46
C PHE A 83 -3.39 5.73 -17.49
N TYR A 84 -3.90 6.75 -18.19
CA TYR A 84 -3.23 8.05 -18.32
C TYR A 84 -3.44 8.94 -17.11
N GLU A 85 -4.51 8.74 -16.34
CA GLU A 85 -4.63 9.35 -15.01
C GLU A 85 -3.62 8.75 -14.03
N PHE A 86 -3.37 7.44 -14.09
CA PHE A 86 -2.41 6.76 -13.22
C PHE A 86 -0.95 7.00 -13.63
N TYR A 87 -0.68 7.08 -14.95
CA TYR A 87 0.64 7.24 -15.56
C TYR A 87 0.63 8.34 -16.65
N PRO A 88 0.57 9.63 -16.27
CA PRO A 88 0.36 10.73 -17.22
C PRO A 88 1.51 10.93 -18.21
N ASP A 89 2.73 10.56 -17.84
CA ASP A 89 3.95 10.86 -18.61
C ASP A 89 4.84 9.63 -18.85
N LEU A 90 4.29 8.42 -18.71
CA LEU A 90 5.07 7.18 -18.86
C LEU A 90 5.37 6.83 -20.32
N GLU A 91 4.41 6.94 -21.23
CA GLU A 91 4.57 6.45 -22.62
C GLU A 91 5.74 7.09 -23.39
N PRO A 92 6.03 8.41 -23.27
CA PRO A 92 7.21 9.00 -23.89
C PRO A 92 8.53 8.36 -23.46
N LEU A 93 8.64 7.88 -22.22
CA LEU A 93 9.83 7.15 -21.73
C LEU A 93 9.89 5.74 -22.33
N LEU A 94 8.76 5.06 -22.40
CA LEU A 94 8.66 3.72 -23.01
C LEU A 94 8.95 3.78 -24.52
N ALA A 95 8.63 4.87 -25.21
CA ALA A 95 8.89 5.10 -26.63
C ALA A 95 10.37 5.00 -27.03
N LYS A 96 11.30 5.10 -26.07
CA LYS A 96 12.74 4.90 -26.29
C LYS A 96 13.11 3.47 -26.67
N VAL A 97 12.25 2.49 -26.39
CA VAL A 97 12.51 1.07 -26.61
C VAL A 97 11.35 0.46 -27.37
N ASP A 98 11.65 -0.24 -28.45
CA ASP A 98 10.69 -1.09 -29.16
C ASP A 98 10.68 -2.49 -28.52
N PHE A 99 9.77 -2.72 -27.59
CA PHE A 99 9.65 -4.00 -26.87
C PHE A 99 9.11 -5.12 -27.75
N THR A 100 8.49 -4.80 -28.90
CA THR A 100 8.00 -5.81 -29.85
C THR A 100 9.13 -6.61 -30.50
N ARG A 101 10.35 -6.07 -30.51
CA ARG A 101 11.55 -6.72 -31.02
C ARG A 101 12.22 -7.66 -30.02
N LEU A 102 11.76 -7.67 -28.77
CA LEU A 102 12.36 -8.45 -27.70
C LEU A 102 11.55 -9.74 -27.49
N PRO A 103 12.02 -10.90 -27.95
CA PRO A 103 11.29 -12.15 -27.77
C PRO A 103 11.27 -12.55 -26.30
N TYR A 104 10.10 -12.98 -25.82
CA TYR A 104 10.00 -13.60 -24.50
C TYR A 104 10.86 -14.88 -24.45
N ARG A 105 11.59 -15.06 -23.35
CA ARG A 105 12.52 -16.20 -23.17
C ARG A 105 12.10 -17.15 -22.05
N ARG A 106 11.89 -16.64 -20.83
CA ARG A 106 11.55 -17.44 -19.65
C ARG A 106 11.00 -16.57 -18.52
N SER A 107 10.31 -17.22 -17.59
CA SER A 107 9.93 -16.67 -16.28
C SER A 107 10.44 -17.60 -15.18
N ILE A 108 10.78 -17.02 -14.03
CA ILE A 108 11.28 -17.73 -12.85
C ILE A 108 10.57 -17.16 -11.61
N LYS A 109 10.34 -17.99 -10.60
CA LYS A 109 9.69 -17.62 -9.33
C LYS A 109 10.59 -18.06 -8.17
N TYR A 110 10.69 -17.20 -7.17
CA TYR A 110 11.41 -17.45 -5.92
C TYR A 110 10.51 -17.11 -4.74
N GLU A 111 10.58 -17.90 -3.68
CA GLU A 111 9.94 -17.59 -2.41
C GLU A 111 10.93 -16.88 -1.48
N GLY A 112 10.48 -15.82 -0.84
CA GLY A 112 11.30 -14.98 0.04
C GLY A 112 10.68 -14.82 1.41
N SER A 113 11.48 -14.93 2.47
CA SER A 113 11.05 -14.70 3.86
C SER A 113 11.30 -13.25 4.29
N PHE A 114 10.71 -12.30 3.57
CA PHE A 114 10.83 -10.86 3.84
C PHE A 114 9.55 -10.13 3.42
N ASN A 115 9.35 -8.90 3.92
CA ASN A 115 8.24 -8.08 3.46
C ASN A 115 8.48 -7.66 2.00
N TRP A 116 7.44 -7.65 1.17
CA TRP A 116 7.56 -7.25 -0.24
C TRP A 116 8.18 -5.85 -0.40
N LYS A 117 7.89 -4.93 0.53
CA LYS A 117 8.46 -3.58 0.54
C LYS A 117 9.98 -3.59 0.68
N THR A 118 10.55 -4.51 1.45
CA THR A 118 12.00 -4.61 1.62
C THR A 118 12.73 -4.86 0.29
N MET A 119 12.13 -5.64 -0.61
CA MET A 119 12.70 -5.87 -1.94
C MET A 119 12.53 -4.65 -2.85
N VAL A 120 11.42 -3.91 -2.70
CA VAL A 120 11.19 -2.66 -3.42
C VAL A 120 12.12 -1.56 -2.94
N ASP A 121 12.34 -1.44 -1.63
CA ASP A 121 13.28 -0.50 -1.01
C ASP A 121 14.67 -0.66 -1.62
N GLY A 122 15.14 -1.91 -1.73
CA GLY A 122 16.44 -2.22 -2.35
C GLY A 122 16.50 -1.87 -3.85
N TYR A 123 15.42 -2.02 -4.60
CA TYR A 123 15.40 -1.60 -6.01
C TYR A 123 15.37 -0.07 -6.17
N GLN A 124 14.77 0.64 -5.22
CA GLN A 124 14.60 2.09 -5.27
C GLN A 124 15.86 2.87 -4.89
N GLU A 125 17.00 2.20 -4.67
CA GLU A 125 18.30 2.81 -4.38
C GLU A 125 19.45 2.01 -5.02
N CYS A 126 20.64 2.63 -5.10
CA CYS A 126 21.85 1.96 -5.61
C CYS A 126 23.08 2.16 -4.71
N LEU A 127 22.87 2.48 -3.44
CA LEU A 127 23.93 2.57 -2.43
C LEU A 127 24.58 1.19 -2.20
N HIS A 128 23.78 0.11 -2.20
CA HIS A 128 24.29 -1.25 -2.02
C HIS A 128 25.02 -1.81 -3.25
N CYS A 129 24.81 -1.21 -4.44
CA CYS A 129 25.32 -1.70 -5.72
C CYS A 129 26.86 -1.86 -5.70
N GLN A 130 27.58 -0.87 -5.18
CA GLN A 130 29.05 -0.86 -5.14
C GLN A 130 29.63 -2.07 -4.40
N TYR A 131 28.94 -2.54 -3.36
CA TYR A 131 29.42 -3.60 -2.49
C TYR A 131 28.89 -4.97 -2.89
N THR A 132 27.73 -5.03 -3.56
CA THR A 132 26.95 -6.26 -3.75
C THR A 132 26.91 -6.72 -5.21
N HIS A 133 27.19 -5.84 -6.18
CA HIS A 133 27.11 -6.16 -7.61
C HIS A 133 28.40 -5.83 -8.38
N PRO A 134 29.53 -6.52 -8.10
CA PRO A 134 30.83 -6.20 -8.70
C PRO A 134 30.80 -6.16 -10.24
N SER A 135 30.06 -7.09 -10.88
CA SER A 135 29.95 -7.14 -12.34
C SER A 135 29.03 -6.06 -12.92
N PHE A 136 27.98 -5.65 -12.19
CA PHE A 136 27.06 -4.59 -12.63
C PHE A 136 27.72 -3.21 -12.50
N SER A 137 28.41 -2.97 -11.38
CA SER A 137 29.08 -1.69 -11.09
C SER A 137 30.23 -1.36 -12.04
N ILE A 138 30.74 -2.33 -12.82
CA ILE A 138 31.69 -2.07 -13.91
C ILE A 138 31.04 -1.26 -15.04
N TYR A 139 29.79 -1.60 -15.38
CA TYR A 139 29.07 -0.96 -16.48
C TYR A 139 28.21 0.22 -15.99
N TYR A 140 27.70 0.14 -14.76
CA TYR A 140 26.81 1.12 -14.15
C TYR A 140 27.35 1.52 -12.76
N PRO A 141 28.40 2.36 -12.71
CA PRO A 141 28.99 2.77 -11.45
C PRO A 141 28.02 3.67 -10.66
N PRO A 142 27.76 3.39 -9.37
CA PRO A 142 26.74 4.10 -8.58
C PRO A 142 27.11 5.56 -8.25
N THR A 143 28.33 5.98 -8.59
CA THR A 143 28.86 7.33 -8.35
C THR A 143 28.01 8.47 -8.95
N PHE A 144 27.19 8.19 -9.97
CA PHE A 144 26.38 9.21 -10.65
C PHE A 144 24.87 8.90 -10.65
N TYR A 145 24.41 8.00 -9.80
CA TYR A 145 23.01 7.56 -9.77
C TYR A 145 22.03 8.68 -9.44
N THR A 146 20.96 8.82 -10.23
CA THR A 146 19.86 9.77 -9.97
C THR A 146 18.51 9.08 -10.17
N VAL A 147 17.55 9.43 -9.32
CA VAL A 147 16.16 8.97 -9.43
C VAL A 147 15.26 10.15 -9.76
N TYR A 148 14.50 10.05 -10.84
CA TYR A 148 13.43 10.97 -11.20
C TYR A 148 12.10 10.34 -10.82
N ASN A 149 11.35 10.99 -9.92
CA ASN A 149 10.05 10.49 -9.48
C ASN A 149 8.94 11.12 -10.31
N HIS A 150 8.02 10.28 -10.75
CA HIS A 150 6.82 10.63 -11.49
C HIS A 150 5.59 10.16 -10.71
N LEU A 151 4.40 10.46 -11.20
CA LEU A 151 3.18 9.95 -10.59
C LEU A 151 3.12 8.42 -10.75
N ASN A 152 3.17 7.70 -9.63
CA ASN A 152 3.11 6.22 -9.54
C ASN A 152 4.27 5.43 -10.20
N PHE A 153 5.35 6.08 -10.64
CA PHE A 153 6.55 5.37 -11.08
C PHE A 153 7.83 6.18 -10.82
N SER A 154 8.97 5.51 -10.80
CA SER A 154 10.29 6.15 -10.66
C SER A 154 11.18 5.72 -11.81
N GLN A 155 11.93 6.66 -12.37
CA GLN A 155 12.96 6.43 -13.36
C GLN A 155 14.34 6.52 -12.73
N HIS A 156 15.15 5.49 -12.91
CA HIS A 156 16.52 5.42 -12.40
C HIS A 156 17.51 5.62 -13.54
N ILE A 157 18.44 6.55 -13.34
CA ILE A 157 19.50 6.90 -14.29
C ILE A 157 20.85 6.58 -13.65
N ALA A 158 21.57 5.62 -14.23
CA ALA A 158 22.87 5.18 -13.73
C ALA A 158 24.00 6.17 -14.04
N ASP A 159 24.04 6.72 -15.26
CA ASP A 159 24.93 7.83 -15.64
C ASP A 159 24.10 8.98 -16.24
N PRO A 160 23.98 10.14 -15.55
CA PRO A 160 23.23 11.30 -16.03
C PRO A 160 23.80 11.89 -17.31
N LYS A 161 25.07 11.60 -17.64
CA LYS A 161 25.69 12.00 -18.91
C LYS A 161 25.31 11.07 -20.06
N LYS A 162 24.74 9.89 -19.76
CA LYS A 162 24.25 8.91 -20.73
C LYS A 162 22.87 8.38 -20.31
N PRO A 163 21.84 9.24 -20.27
CA PRO A 163 20.51 8.86 -19.80
C PRO A 163 19.81 7.81 -20.68
N ASP A 164 20.38 7.50 -21.85
CA ASP A 164 19.87 6.51 -22.80
C ASP A 164 20.65 5.17 -22.78
N ASP A 165 21.63 5.00 -21.89
CA ASP A 165 22.45 3.77 -21.76
C ASP A 165 21.73 2.62 -21.02
N GLY A 166 20.42 2.76 -20.85
CA GLY A 166 19.52 1.81 -20.22
C GLY A 166 18.18 2.45 -19.84
N LEU A 167 17.20 1.63 -19.54
CA LEU A 167 15.90 2.08 -19.02
C LEU A 167 15.57 1.26 -17.77
N PHE A 168 15.59 1.91 -16.61
CA PHE A 168 15.33 1.30 -15.32
C PHE A 168 14.14 2.01 -14.69
N LEU A 169 12.99 1.32 -14.63
CA LEU A 169 11.75 1.87 -14.11
C LEU A 169 11.22 1.01 -12.97
N TYR A 170 10.80 1.68 -11.90
CA TYR A 170 9.93 1.10 -10.89
C TYR A 170 8.51 1.57 -11.15
N PHE A 171 7.58 0.62 -11.22
CA PHE A 171 6.14 0.88 -11.29
C PHE A 171 5.52 0.58 -9.93
N PHE A 172 4.98 1.61 -9.31
CA PHE A 172 4.17 1.42 -8.11
C PHE A 172 2.96 0.53 -8.45
N PRO A 173 2.65 -0.48 -7.63
CA PRO A 173 3.20 -0.70 -6.29
C PRO A 173 4.38 -1.68 -6.22
N ASN A 174 4.64 -2.52 -7.22
CA ASN A 174 5.55 -3.65 -7.02
C ASN A 174 6.21 -4.23 -8.27
N CYS A 175 6.13 -3.54 -9.41
CA CYS A 175 6.68 -4.05 -10.68
C CYS A 175 7.92 -3.24 -11.07
N THR A 176 8.83 -3.87 -11.81
CA THR A 176 10.02 -3.19 -12.33
C THR A 176 10.22 -3.48 -13.81
N LEU A 177 11.02 -2.66 -14.46
CA LEU A 177 11.48 -2.86 -15.83
C LEU A 177 12.94 -2.44 -15.91
N ASN A 178 13.80 -3.34 -16.39
CA ASN A 178 15.20 -3.06 -16.64
C ASN A 178 15.52 -3.41 -18.09
N VAL A 179 15.97 -2.43 -18.86
CA VAL A 179 16.45 -2.60 -20.22
C VAL A 179 17.91 -2.17 -20.26
N TYR A 180 18.79 -3.11 -20.59
CA TYR A 180 20.22 -2.87 -20.74
C TYR A 180 20.87 -4.02 -21.51
N GLY A 181 22.02 -3.77 -22.13
CA GLY A 181 22.79 -4.81 -22.85
C GLY A 181 22.01 -5.52 -23.95
N GLY A 182 21.02 -4.85 -24.57
CA GLY A 182 20.16 -5.42 -25.61
C GLY A 182 19.07 -6.38 -25.10
N GLY A 183 18.92 -6.52 -23.78
CA GLY A 183 17.91 -7.34 -23.14
C GLY A 183 16.92 -6.53 -22.31
N MET A 184 15.82 -7.18 -21.94
CA MET A 184 14.84 -6.67 -20.99
C MET A 184 14.59 -7.71 -19.90
N SER A 185 14.53 -7.26 -18.65
CA SER A 185 14.00 -8.03 -17.54
C SER A 185 12.95 -7.22 -16.79
N SER A 186 12.01 -7.91 -16.17
CA SER A 186 11.01 -7.32 -15.30
C SER A 186 10.80 -8.31 -14.16
N PHE A 187 10.71 -7.81 -12.94
CA PHE A 187 10.30 -8.61 -11.80
C PHE A 187 9.18 -7.92 -11.04
N ARG A 188 8.49 -8.72 -10.24
CA ARG A 188 7.46 -8.25 -9.32
C ARG A 188 7.51 -9.02 -8.02
N VAL A 189 7.17 -8.35 -6.93
CA VAL A 189 7.21 -8.95 -5.59
C VAL A 189 5.80 -9.00 -5.05
N CYS A 190 5.28 -10.22 -4.86
CA CYS A 190 3.90 -10.41 -4.40
C CYS A 190 3.92 -10.82 -2.92
N PRO A 191 3.15 -10.14 -2.06
CA PRO A 191 2.96 -10.62 -0.69
C PRO A 191 2.25 -11.99 -0.72
N THR A 192 2.72 -12.91 0.12
CA THR A 192 2.04 -14.16 0.42
C THR A 192 1.27 -14.00 1.74
N GLY A 193 -0.01 -14.35 1.74
CA GLY A 193 -0.98 -13.96 2.78
C GLY A 193 -0.91 -14.73 4.10
N GLU A 194 -0.10 -15.78 4.21
CA GLU A 194 -0.20 -16.76 5.30
C GLU A 194 -0.06 -16.14 6.70
N LYS A 195 0.85 -15.17 6.87
CA LYS A 195 1.11 -14.56 8.19
C LYS A 195 0.11 -13.49 8.61
N PHE A 196 -0.57 -12.84 7.66
CA PHE A 196 -1.55 -11.80 8.01
C PHE A 196 -2.84 -12.41 8.53
N GLU A 197 -3.32 -13.49 7.91
CA GLU A 197 -4.54 -14.16 8.33
C GLU A 197 -4.43 -14.75 9.74
N GLU A 198 -3.26 -15.28 10.11
CA GLU A 198 -3.00 -15.74 11.48
C GLU A 198 -3.04 -14.59 12.50
N TYR A 199 -2.38 -13.48 12.19
CA TYR A 199 -2.42 -12.27 13.02
C TYR A 199 -3.85 -11.70 13.13
N PHE A 200 -4.59 -11.63 12.02
CA PHE A 200 -5.94 -11.10 11.97
C PHE A 200 -6.92 -11.96 12.77
N LYS A 201 -6.83 -13.29 12.65
CA LYS A 201 -7.60 -14.23 13.48
C LYS A 201 -7.33 -14.02 14.96
N PHE A 202 -6.06 -13.88 15.34
CA PHE A 202 -5.67 -13.65 16.74
C PHE A 202 -6.26 -12.35 17.29
N VAL A 203 -6.09 -11.21 16.60
CA VAL A 203 -6.60 -9.91 17.06
C VAL A 203 -8.13 -9.91 17.15
N ARG A 204 -8.82 -10.56 16.21
CA ARG A 204 -10.29 -10.67 16.25
C ARG A 204 -10.77 -11.50 17.44
N GLN A 205 -10.05 -12.58 17.77
CA GLN A 205 -10.36 -13.38 18.95
C GLN A 205 -10.25 -12.53 20.23
N VAL A 206 -9.14 -11.81 20.41
CA VAL A 206 -8.93 -10.93 21.58
C VAL A 206 -10.04 -9.87 21.68
N ALA A 207 -10.43 -9.25 20.56
CA ALA A 207 -11.50 -8.25 20.55
C ALA A 207 -12.87 -8.83 20.98
N MET A 208 -13.18 -10.07 20.61
CA MET A 208 -14.40 -10.74 21.03
C MET A 208 -14.36 -11.14 22.51
N GLU A 209 -13.18 -11.56 23.02
CA GLU A 209 -12.98 -11.83 24.44
C GLU A 209 -13.21 -10.55 25.28
N ASP A 210 -12.66 -9.41 24.86
CA ASP A 210 -12.89 -8.11 25.51
C ASP A 210 -14.36 -7.66 25.43
N TYR A 211 -15.03 -7.92 24.30
CA TYR A 211 -16.46 -7.63 24.14
C TYR A 211 -17.30 -8.37 25.17
N GLU A 212 -17.07 -9.68 25.34
CA GLU A 212 -17.78 -10.49 26.34
C GLU A 212 -17.51 -10.01 27.77
N LEU A 213 -16.27 -9.58 28.08
CA LEU A 213 -15.94 -9.02 29.40
C LEU A 213 -16.74 -7.75 29.68
N CYS A 214 -16.85 -6.85 28.70
CA CYS A 214 -17.64 -5.63 28.82
C CYS A 214 -19.13 -5.94 29.03
N GLU A 215 -19.72 -6.86 28.25
CA GLU A 215 -21.13 -7.25 28.41
C GLU A 215 -21.42 -7.81 29.80
N ARG A 216 -20.55 -8.68 30.31
CA ARG A 216 -20.69 -9.25 31.66
C ARG A 216 -20.52 -8.20 32.76
N ALA A 217 -19.52 -7.33 32.64
CA ALA A 217 -19.30 -6.24 33.59
C ALA A 217 -20.50 -5.29 33.64
N GLN A 218 -21.03 -4.91 32.47
CA GLN A 218 -22.21 -4.06 32.37
C GLN A 218 -23.47 -4.73 32.95
N GLY A 219 -23.68 -6.02 32.68
CA GLY A 219 -24.77 -6.78 33.28
C GLY A 219 -24.69 -6.83 34.81
N ASN A 220 -23.49 -6.98 35.37
CA ASN A 220 -23.27 -6.96 36.81
C ASN A 220 -23.56 -5.59 37.44
N LEU A 221 -23.18 -4.49 36.78
CA LEU A 221 -23.53 -3.13 37.20
C LEU A 221 -25.04 -2.92 37.25
N GLN A 222 -25.75 -3.32 36.20
CA GLN A 222 -27.21 -3.16 36.10
C GLN A 222 -27.97 -3.98 37.14
N ASN A 223 -27.45 -5.17 37.49
CA ASN A 223 -28.00 -6.01 38.54
C ASN A 223 -27.61 -5.55 39.96
N GLY A 224 -26.83 -4.48 40.09
CA GLY A 224 -26.40 -3.93 41.38
C GLY A 224 -25.42 -4.83 42.13
N VAL A 225 -24.75 -5.77 41.45
CA VAL A 225 -23.74 -6.66 42.05
C VAL A 225 -22.56 -5.83 42.57
N TYR A 226 -22.23 -4.74 41.88
CA TYR A 226 -21.31 -3.71 42.35
C TYR A 226 -21.72 -2.35 41.78
N ASN A 227 -21.31 -1.26 42.44
CA ASN A 227 -21.65 0.11 42.04
C ASN A 227 -20.41 0.91 41.59
N GLU A 228 -19.25 0.64 42.19
CA GLU A 228 -17.97 1.25 41.85
C GLU A 228 -16.83 0.26 42.13
N GLY A 229 -15.68 0.49 41.48
CA GLY A 229 -14.47 -0.31 41.65
C GLY A 229 -13.27 0.57 41.97
N ILE A 230 -12.34 0.05 42.77
CA ILE A 230 -11.07 0.72 43.07
C ILE A 230 -10.07 0.40 41.95
N LEU A 231 -9.58 1.44 41.27
CA LEU A 231 -8.57 1.30 40.22
C LEU A 231 -7.17 1.07 40.82
N ASN A 232 -6.38 0.26 40.14
CA ASN A 232 -4.97 0.08 40.42
C ASN A 232 -4.18 1.35 40.02
N PRO A 233 -3.47 2.00 40.97
CA PRO A 233 -2.86 3.30 40.74
C PRO A 233 -1.65 3.28 39.78
N VAL A 234 -1.10 2.11 39.46
CA VAL A 234 0.06 1.97 38.57
C VAL A 234 -0.34 1.42 37.19
N LYS A 235 -1.31 0.51 37.14
CA LYS A 235 -1.67 -0.23 35.93
C LYS A 235 -2.89 0.33 35.19
N GLU A 236 -3.76 1.06 35.88
CA GLU A 236 -5.02 1.57 35.33
C GLU A 236 -5.02 3.10 35.20
N THR A 237 -3.83 3.70 35.05
CA THR A 237 -3.66 5.15 34.89
C THR A 237 -4.39 5.70 33.67
N GLY A 238 -4.49 4.91 32.58
CA GLY A 238 -5.30 5.27 31.40
C GLY A 238 -6.80 5.30 31.68
N VAL A 239 -7.30 4.37 32.51
CA VAL A 239 -8.71 4.34 32.93
C VAL A 239 -9.03 5.57 33.77
N ALA A 240 -8.18 5.85 34.76
CA ALA A 240 -8.33 7.03 35.60
C ALA A 240 -8.33 8.33 34.78
N TYR A 241 -7.41 8.46 33.82
CA TYR A 241 -7.33 9.65 32.97
C TYR A 241 -8.61 9.89 32.16
N TYR A 242 -9.11 8.88 31.43
CA TYR A 242 -10.30 9.11 30.60
C TYR A 242 -11.54 9.39 31.46
N GLN A 243 -11.69 8.70 32.59
CA GLN A 243 -12.82 8.94 33.49
C GLN A 243 -12.80 10.36 34.04
N SER A 244 -11.63 10.88 34.44
CA SER A 244 -11.48 12.28 34.84
C SER A 244 -11.84 13.24 33.71
N ARG A 245 -11.39 12.98 32.47
CA ARG A 245 -11.73 13.82 31.32
C ARG A 245 -13.22 13.82 30.99
N VAL A 246 -13.88 12.67 31.05
CA VAL A 246 -15.33 12.57 30.87
C VAL A 246 -16.05 13.38 31.95
N PHE A 247 -15.65 13.22 33.21
CA PHE A 247 -16.22 13.97 34.33
C PHE A 247 -16.07 15.49 34.15
N ASP A 248 -14.88 15.98 33.79
CA ASP A 248 -14.63 17.40 33.55
C ASP A 248 -15.55 17.96 32.47
N LEU A 249 -15.65 17.25 31.33
CA LEU A 249 -16.45 17.68 30.18
C LEU A 249 -17.95 17.70 30.51
N VAL A 250 -18.46 16.66 31.16
CA VAL A 250 -19.86 16.59 31.58
C VAL A 250 -20.18 17.67 32.61
N THR A 251 -19.28 17.90 33.56
CA THR A 251 -19.46 18.94 34.58
C THR A 251 -19.47 20.33 33.94
N GLU A 252 -18.57 20.59 33.00
CA GLU A 252 -18.54 21.86 32.28
C GLU A 252 -19.79 22.09 31.45
N GLN A 253 -20.22 21.08 30.70
CA GLN A 253 -21.47 21.13 29.94
C GLN A 253 -22.67 21.42 30.85
N HIS A 254 -22.76 20.75 31.99
CA HIS A 254 -23.82 20.98 32.97
C HIS A 254 -23.83 22.42 33.52
N ARG A 255 -22.65 23.03 33.72
CA ARG A 255 -22.54 24.44 34.15
C ARG A 255 -23.06 25.39 33.08
N LEU A 256 -22.71 25.15 31.82
CA LEU A 256 -23.18 25.96 30.69
C LEU A 256 -24.70 25.88 30.53
N GLU A 257 -25.28 24.68 30.65
CA GLU A 257 -26.72 24.47 30.61
C GLU A 257 -27.43 25.23 31.74
N LYS A 258 -26.95 25.12 32.98
CA LYS A 258 -27.51 25.88 34.11
C LYS A 258 -27.37 27.40 33.96
N ALA A 259 -26.27 27.88 33.38
CA ALA A 259 -26.09 29.31 33.11
C ALA A 259 -27.03 29.82 32.02
N SER A 260 -27.45 28.95 31.10
CA SER A 260 -28.42 29.27 30.05
C SER A 260 -29.88 29.26 30.52
N GLU A 261 -30.18 28.52 31.59
CA GLU A 261 -31.53 28.42 32.19
C GLU A 261 -31.86 29.55 33.18
N ASP A 262 -30.89 30.38 33.61
CA ASP A 262 -31.10 31.41 34.64
C ASP A 262 -30.34 32.73 34.31
N PRO A 263 -30.89 33.62 33.44
CA PRO A 263 -30.17 34.81 32.96
C PRO A 263 -29.95 35.91 34.04
N GLU A 264 -30.69 35.89 35.14
CA GLU A 264 -30.76 37.00 36.10
C GLU A 264 -29.81 36.88 37.32
N LYS A 265 -29.04 35.80 37.49
CA LYS A 265 -28.07 35.67 38.61
C LYS A 265 -26.61 35.86 38.24
N ALA A 266 -26.27 36.06 36.96
CA ALA A 266 -24.89 36.21 36.51
C ALA A 266 -24.22 37.55 36.89
N VAL A 267 -24.96 38.52 37.44
CA VAL A 267 -24.43 39.88 37.69
C VAL A 267 -23.77 40.05 39.07
N GLU A 268 -23.97 39.15 40.05
CA GLU A 268 -23.45 39.37 41.42
C GLU A 268 -22.20 38.54 41.83
N GLY A 269 -21.76 37.56 41.04
CA GLY A 269 -20.58 36.75 41.42
C GLY A 269 -19.22 37.36 41.05
N GLY A 270 -19.21 38.39 40.20
CA GLY A 270 -18.00 39.00 39.64
C GLY A 270 -17.31 39.97 40.60
N LYS A 271 -16.87 39.52 41.78
CA LYS A 271 -15.84 40.21 42.56
C LYS A 271 -15.21 39.30 43.64
N ASN A 272 -13.89 39.18 43.52
CA ASN A 272 -12.92 38.72 44.53
C ASN A 272 -12.79 37.21 44.78
N HIS A 273 -11.82 36.57 44.10
CA HIS A 273 -10.67 36.05 44.85
C HIS A 273 -9.40 35.91 44.00
N SER A 274 -8.34 36.46 44.56
CA SER A 274 -6.97 36.51 44.08
C SER A 274 -6.33 35.13 43.94
N THR A 275 -5.51 35.00 42.90
CA THR A 275 -4.53 33.95 42.67
C THR A 275 -3.75 33.60 43.95
N GLN A 276 -3.93 32.37 44.46
CA GLN A 276 -2.91 31.71 45.29
C GLN A 276 -2.55 30.37 44.64
N VAL A 277 -1.31 30.33 44.16
CA VAL A 277 -0.62 29.14 43.71
C VAL A 277 -0.38 28.26 44.94
N ALA A 278 -1.02 27.09 45.00
CA ALA A 278 -0.73 26.07 46.00
C ALA A 278 0.22 25.03 45.40
N THR A 279 1.49 25.14 45.76
CA THR A 279 2.51 24.11 45.62
C THR A 279 2.07 22.86 46.41
N VAL A 280 1.92 21.72 45.74
CA VAL A 280 1.76 20.43 46.44
C VAL A 280 3.14 19.77 46.54
N LEU A 281 3.64 19.74 47.76
CA LEU A 281 4.83 19.01 48.18
C LEU A 281 4.55 17.50 48.14
N CYS A 282 5.48 16.76 47.55
CA CYS A 282 5.62 15.32 47.76
C CYS A 282 5.84 15.03 49.25
N ASN A 283 5.12 14.04 49.76
CA ASN A 283 5.61 13.07 50.75
C ASN A 283 5.03 11.70 50.39
#